data_AF-A0A2D6PJN1-F1
#
_entry.id   AF-A0A2D6PJN1-F1
#
_cell.length_a   1.000
_cell.length_b   1.000
_cell.length_c   1.000
_cell.angle_alpha   90.00
_cell.angle_beta   90.00
_cell.angle_gamma   90.00
#
_symmetry.space_group_name_H-M   'P 1'
#
loop_
_entity.id
_entity.type
_entity.pdbx_description
1 polymer ?
#
loop_
_entity_poly.entity_id
_entity_poly.type
_entity_poly.pdbx_seq_one_letter_code
_entity_poly.pdbx_strand_id
1 'polypeptide(L)'
;MSKNRKKLKDTAVGKFLAGAGSNIIGSLGDVLPDKGVMGLVKNLIKKDPELPAEDKEKALALLHQDTVEMQEVSKRWQADMQSDSWLSKNTRPLTLIFLTVAMVLLIFIDSTGLDFSVDSGWVDLLKSLLITVYVAYFGSRGAEKFKTISK
;
A
#
# COMPACT_ATOMS: atom_id res chain seq x y z
N MET A 1 3.99 -13.41 -1.94
CA MET A 1 3.85 -12.70 -3.23
C MET A 1 3.85 -11.19 -3.00
N SER A 2 4.85 -10.48 -3.54
CA SER A 2 4.89 -9.01 -3.53
C SER A 2 3.88 -8.47 -4.55
N LYS A 3 2.62 -8.24 -4.14
CA LYS A 3 1.75 -7.34 -4.89
C LYS A 3 2.16 -5.93 -4.49
N ASN A 4 3.27 -5.49 -5.09
CA ASN A 4 3.82 -4.16 -4.97
C ASN A 4 2.67 -3.17 -5.10
N ARG A 5 2.51 -2.23 -4.14
CA ARG A 5 1.52 -1.16 -4.28
C ARG A 5 1.74 -0.54 -5.66
N LYS A 6 0.68 -0.44 -6.48
CA LYS A 6 0.78 0.11 -7.85
C LYS A 6 1.54 1.43 -7.75
N LYS A 7 2.71 1.50 -8.38
CA LYS A 7 3.50 2.73 -8.40
C LYS A 7 2.75 3.74 -9.26
N LEU A 8 3.07 5.03 -9.14
CA LEU A 8 2.41 6.06 -9.95
C LEU A 8 2.49 5.78 -11.45
N LYS A 9 3.63 5.29 -11.94
CA LYS A 9 3.81 4.85 -13.33
C LYS A 9 2.87 3.71 -13.77
N ASP A 10 2.38 2.91 -12.82
CA ASP A 10 1.53 1.75 -13.08
C ASP A 10 0.03 2.09 -12.99
N THR A 11 -0.34 3.31 -12.55
CA THR A 11 -1.73 3.77 -12.51
C THR A 11 -2.23 4.11 -13.91
N ALA A 12 -3.56 4.23 -14.07
CA ALA A 12 -4.15 4.56 -15.36
C ALA A 12 -3.66 5.93 -15.85
N VAL A 13 -3.59 6.90 -14.93
CA VAL A 13 -2.99 8.22 -15.20
C VAL A 13 -1.52 8.12 -15.54
N GLY A 14 -0.73 7.33 -14.80
CA GLY A 14 0.70 7.27 -15.04
C GLY A 14 1.07 6.67 -16.39
N LYS A 15 0.35 5.64 -16.81
CA LYS A 15 0.51 5.07 -18.15
C LYS A 15 0.09 6.06 -19.23
N PHE A 16 -0.99 6.81 -18.99
CA PHE A 16 -1.46 7.84 -19.92
C PHE A 16 -0.44 8.99 -20.06
N LEU A 17 0.07 9.52 -18.95
CA LEU A 17 1.06 10.59 -18.95
C LEU A 17 2.40 10.15 -19.55
N ALA A 18 2.83 8.91 -19.31
CA ALA A 18 4.03 8.36 -19.93
C ALA A 18 3.86 8.17 -21.45
N GLY A 19 2.67 7.77 -21.91
CA GLY A 19 2.35 7.63 -23.33
C GLY A 19 2.15 8.97 -24.06
N ALA A 20 1.69 10.00 -23.35
CA ALA A 20 1.48 11.35 -23.87
C ALA A 20 2.77 12.19 -23.95
N GLY A 21 3.94 11.61 -23.63
CA GLY A 21 5.24 12.30 -23.70
C GLY A 21 5.53 13.26 -22.53
N SER A 22 4.67 13.29 -21.51
CA SER A 22 4.83 14.21 -20.38
C SER A 22 5.92 13.72 -19.42
N ASN A 23 6.88 14.61 -19.12
CA ASN A 23 7.96 14.36 -18.15
C ASN A 23 7.49 14.31 -16.67
N ILE A 24 6.19 14.46 -16.41
CA ILE A 24 5.60 14.41 -15.06
C ILE A 24 5.90 13.07 -14.38
N ILE A 25 5.79 11.96 -15.12
CA ILE A 25 6.07 10.62 -14.56
C ILE A 25 7.56 10.40 -14.34
N GLY A 26 8.42 10.92 -15.23
CA GLY A 26 9.87 10.88 -15.05
C GLY A 26 10.34 11.68 -13.83
N SER A 27 9.70 12.81 -13.56
CA SER A 27 10.03 13.70 -12.43
C SER A 27 9.59 13.15 -11.07
N LEU A 28 8.52 12.36 -11.05
CA LEU A 28 7.99 11.75 -9.81
C LEU A 28 8.56 10.35 -9.55
N GLY A 29 9.03 9.64 -10.58
CA GLY A 29 9.74 8.37 -10.42
C GLY A 29 8.90 7.25 -9.76
N ASP A 30 9.55 6.39 -8.99
CA ASP A 30 8.97 5.19 -8.37
C ASP A 30 8.16 5.46 -7.09
N VAL A 31 7.70 6.70 -6.89
CA VAL A 31 6.90 7.06 -5.71
C VAL A 31 5.52 6.43 -5.73
N LEU A 32 5.01 6.18 -4.52
CA LEU A 32 3.70 5.60 -4.30
C LEU A 32 2.61 6.66 -4.48
N PRO A 33 1.49 6.32 -5.12
CA PRO A 33 0.33 7.21 -5.21
C PRO A 33 -0.26 7.39 -3.81
N ASP A 34 -0.05 8.56 -3.22
CA ASP A 34 -0.74 9.01 -2.02
C ASP A 34 -1.54 10.29 -2.33
N LYS A 35 -2.36 10.74 -1.39
CA LYS A 35 -3.17 11.96 -1.56
C LYS A 35 -2.29 13.19 -1.87
N GLY A 36 -1.05 13.23 -1.37
CA GLY A 36 -0.11 14.32 -1.62
C GLY A 36 0.39 14.32 -3.06
N VAL A 37 0.94 13.19 -3.52
CA VAL A 37 1.49 13.07 -4.87
C VAL A 37 0.40 13.17 -5.93
N MET A 38 -0.80 12.63 -5.71
CA MET A 38 -1.91 12.81 -6.65
C MET A 38 -2.32 14.30 -6.80
N GLY A 39 -2.20 15.08 -5.72
CA GLY A 39 -2.38 16.53 -5.75
C GLY A 39 -1.26 17.26 -6.52
N LEU A 40 -0.02 16.79 -6.41
CA LEU A 40 1.11 17.31 -7.20
C LEU A 40 0.92 16.98 -8.69
N VAL A 41 0.57 15.74 -9.04
CA VAL A 41 0.28 15.32 -10.42
C VAL A 41 -0.83 16.19 -11.02
N LYS A 42 -1.92 16.43 -10.28
CA LYS A 42 -3.00 17.34 -10.71
C LYS A 42 -2.48 18.74 -11.05
N ASN A 43 -1.61 19.29 -10.22
CA ASN A 43 -1.04 20.62 -10.43
C ASN A 43 -0.05 20.66 -11.60
N LEU A 44 0.72 19.58 -11.78
CA LEU A 44 1.66 19.43 -12.88
C LEU A 44 0.92 19.29 -14.22
N ILE A 45 -0.12 18.44 -14.31
CA ILE A 45 -0.96 18.30 -15.53
C ILE A 45 -1.54 19.66 -15.96
N LYS A 46 -2.00 20.47 -15.00
CA LYS A 46 -2.54 21.80 -15.28
C LYS A 46 -1.50 22.79 -15.80
N LYS A 47 -0.26 22.67 -15.35
CA LYS A 47 0.84 23.57 -15.70
C LYS A 47 1.66 23.12 -16.90
N ASP A 48 1.49 21.87 -17.33
CA ASP A 48 2.24 21.28 -18.44
C ASP A 48 1.86 21.97 -19.76
N PRO A 49 2.78 22.69 -20.43
CA PRO A 49 2.50 23.32 -21.72
C PRO A 49 2.55 22.34 -22.89
N GLU A 50 3.12 21.15 -22.72
CA GLU A 50 3.34 20.15 -23.77
C GLU A 50 2.09 19.28 -24.01
N LEU A 51 1.21 19.18 -23.02
CA LEU A 51 -0.05 18.42 -23.13
C LEU A 51 -1.15 19.22 -23.86
N PRO A 52 -1.74 18.67 -24.93
CA PRO A 52 -2.94 19.20 -25.56
C PRO A 52 -4.10 19.35 -24.56
N ALA A 53 -5.01 20.31 -24.80
CA ALA A 53 -6.14 20.56 -23.90
C ALA A 53 -7.02 19.32 -23.68
N GLU A 54 -7.24 18.52 -24.73
CA GLU A 54 -8.02 17.27 -24.66
C GLU A 54 -7.33 16.21 -23.79
N ASP A 55 -6.00 16.09 -23.88
CA ASP A 55 -5.23 15.13 -23.08
C ASP A 55 -5.12 15.57 -21.62
N LYS A 56 -5.12 16.88 -21.34
CA LYS A 56 -5.22 17.40 -19.97
C LYS A 56 -6.53 17.00 -19.31
N GLU A 57 -7.65 17.14 -20.01
CA GLU A 57 -8.95 16.74 -19.46
C GLU A 57 -9.02 15.23 -19.23
N LYS A 58 -8.54 14.42 -20.18
CA LYS A 58 -8.44 12.96 -20.02
C LYS A 58 -7.55 12.57 -18.85
N ALA A 59 -6.38 13.17 -18.70
CA ALA A 59 -5.48 12.91 -17.58
C ALA A 59 -6.11 13.29 -16.23
N LEU A 60 -6.83 14.41 -16.17
CA LEU A 60 -7.55 14.83 -14.95
C LEU A 60 -8.71 13.90 -14.61
N ALA A 61 -9.45 13.41 -15.61
CA ALA A 61 -10.53 12.45 -15.42
C ALA A 61 -10.00 11.09 -14.91
N LEU A 62 -8.94 10.58 -15.52
CA LEU A 62 -8.25 9.37 -15.06
C LEU A 62 -7.72 9.55 -13.62
N LEU A 63 -7.20 10.74 -13.29
CA LEU A 63 -6.69 11.04 -11.96
C LEU A 63 -7.79 11.09 -10.92
N HIS A 64 -8.94 11.61 -11.29
CA HIS A 64 -10.11 11.57 -10.45
C HIS A 64 -10.55 10.12 -10.18
N GLN A 65 -10.62 9.28 -11.21
CA GLN A 65 -10.98 7.87 -11.06
C GLN A 65 -10.02 7.11 -10.14
N ASP A 66 -8.70 7.19 -10.39
CA ASP A 66 -7.69 6.54 -9.56
C ASP A 66 -7.76 7.03 -8.10
N THR A 67 -8.06 8.32 -7.89
CA THR A 67 -8.23 8.89 -6.53
C THR A 67 -9.47 8.32 -5.84
N VAL A 68 -10.59 8.21 -6.54
CA VAL A 68 -11.84 7.65 -5.99
C VAL A 68 -11.65 6.17 -5.64
N GLU A 69 -11.02 5.38 -6.50
CA GLU A 69 -10.73 3.97 -6.23
C GLU A 69 -9.91 3.80 -4.94
N MET A 70 -8.86 4.60 -4.76
CA MET A 70 -8.08 4.58 -3.52
C MET A 70 -8.92 4.98 -2.29
N GLN A 71 -9.79 5.98 -2.44
CA GLN A 71 -10.68 6.41 -1.36
C GLN A 71 -11.69 5.33 -0.98
N GLU A 72 -12.27 4.60 -1.93
CA GLU A 72 -13.19 3.50 -1.66
C GLU A 72 -12.51 2.35 -0.91
N VAL A 73 -11.24 2.05 -1.21
CA VAL A 73 -10.46 1.09 -0.41
C VAL A 73 -10.26 1.59 1.02
N SER A 74 -9.93 2.87 1.21
CA SER A 74 -9.84 3.47 2.55
C SER A 74 -11.17 3.47 3.28
N LYS A 75 -12.29 3.77 2.59
CA LYS A 75 -13.64 3.74 3.16
C LYS A 75 -14.04 2.34 3.57
N ARG A 76 -13.73 1.30 2.76
CA ARG A 76 -13.92 -0.10 3.15
C ARG A 76 -13.17 -0.42 4.43
N TRP A 77 -11.91 0.01 4.53
CA TRP A 77 -11.12 -0.20 5.75
C TRP A 77 -11.68 0.58 6.95
N GLN A 78 -12.25 1.76 6.76
CA GLN A 78 -12.91 2.53 7.80
C GLN A 78 -14.24 1.89 8.23
N ALA A 79 -15.03 1.40 7.28
CA ALA A 79 -16.28 0.67 7.53
C ALA A 79 -16.01 -0.64 8.29
N ASP A 80 -14.98 -1.40 7.89
CA ASP A 80 -14.52 -2.59 8.61
C ASP A 80 -14.09 -2.26 10.06
N MET A 81 -13.55 -1.06 10.29
CA MET A 81 -13.19 -0.57 11.62
C MET A 81 -14.38 0.03 12.41
N GLN A 82 -15.47 0.39 11.75
CA GLN A 82 -16.67 0.98 12.37
C GLN A 82 -17.68 -0.06 12.87
N SER A 83 -17.52 -1.35 12.52
CA SER A 83 -18.36 -2.41 13.09
C SER A 83 -18.35 -2.36 14.62
N ASP A 84 -19.54 -2.35 15.25
CA ASP A 84 -19.72 -2.14 16.69
C ASP A 84 -19.10 -3.23 17.59
N SER A 85 -18.65 -4.34 17.00
CA SER A 85 -17.97 -5.42 17.73
C SER A 85 -16.52 -5.07 18.04
N TRP A 86 -16.13 -5.21 19.32
CA TRP A 86 -14.75 -5.10 19.79
C TRP A 86 -13.79 -6.01 19.02
N LEU A 87 -14.26 -7.19 18.59
CA LEU A 87 -13.46 -8.13 17.82
C LEU A 87 -13.07 -7.55 16.46
N SER A 88 -14.03 -6.99 15.71
CA SER A 88 -13.80 -6.38 14.39
C SER A 88 -12.77 -5.25 14.43
N LYS A 89 -12.79 -4.45 15.50
CA LYS A 89 -11.83 -3.34 15.71
C LYS A 89 -10.41 -3.85 16.00
N ASN A 90 -10.28 -5.02 16.60
CA ASN A 90 -9.00 -5.58 17.06
C ASN A 90 -8.46 -6.72 16.19
N THR A 91 -9.17 -7.19 15.17
CA THR A 91 -8.70 -8.27 14.27
C THR A 91 -7.31 -8.01 13.70
N ARG A 92 -6.98 -6.77 13.33
CA ARG A 92 -5.64 -6.42 12.80
C ARG A 92 -4.52 -6.54 13.86
N PRO A 93 -4.62 -5.90 15.04
CA PRO A 93 -3.68 -6.16 16.13
C PRO A 93 -3.62 -7.63 16.57
N LEU A 94 -4.77 -8.31 16.66
CA LEU A 94 -4.87 -9.68 17.14
C LEU A 94 -4.22 -10.68 16.18
N THR A 95 -4.39 -10.51 14.87
CA THR A 95 -3.71 -11.35 13.87
C THR A 95 -2.19 -11.18 13.93
N LEU A 96 -1.70 -9.96 14.16
CA LEU A 96 -0.28 -9.71 14.37
C LEU A 96 0.24 -10.42 15.61
N ILE A 97 -0.45 -10.27 16.76
CA ILE A 97 -0.08 -10.93 18.01
C ILE A 97 -0.10 -12.45 17.84
N PHE A 98 -1.17 -13.01 17.26
CA PHE A 98 -1.33 -14.43 17.05
C PHE A 98 -0.19 -15.03 16.21
N LEU A 99 0.12 -14.43 15.06
CA LEU A 99 1.21 -14.92 14.20
C LEU A 99 2.58 -14.79 14.87
N THR A 100 2.79 -13.72 15.65
CA THR A 100 4.04 -13.51 16.40
C THR A 100 4.20 -14.57 17.49
N VAL A 101 3.14 -14.86 18.24
CA VAL A 101 3.15 -15.91 19.26
C VAL A 101 3.36 -17.29 18.64
N ALA A 102 2.69 -17.60 17.52
CA ALA A 102 2.89 -18.85 16.80
C ALA A 102 4.35 -19.04 16.36
N MET A 103 4.99 -17.98 15.84
CA MET A 103 6.41 -17.99 15.49
C MET A 103 7.30 -18.22 16.71
N VAL A 104 7.05 -17.51 17.81
CA VAL A 104 7.81 -17.67 19.06
C VAL A 104 7.69 -19.10 19.60
N LEU A 105 6.49 -19.68 19.59
CA LEU A 105 6.27 -21.07 20.01
C LEU A 105 7.06 -22.07 19.15
N LEU A 106 7.10 -21.88 17.83
CA LEU A 106 7.91 -22.72 16.94
C LEU A 106 9.40 -22.62 17.25
N ILE A 107 9.92 -21.41 17.51
CA ILE A 107 11.32 -21.20 17.91
C ILE A 107 11.60 -21.88 19.26
N PHE A 108 10.67 -21.79 20.22
CA PHE A 108 10.82 -22.46 21.50
C PHE A 108 10.88 -23.98 21.33
N ILE A 109 9.97 -24.57 20.56
CA ILE A 109 9.95 -26.02 20.29
C ILE A 109 11.25 -26.46 19.59
N ASP A 110 11.70 -25.71 18.58
CA ASP A 110 12.98 -25.96 17.89
C ASP A 110 14.17 -25.92 18.88
N SER A 111 14.16 -24.97 19.82
CA SER A 111 15.22 -24.87 20.84
C SER A 111 15.24 -26.01 21.87
N THR A 112 14.12 -26.75 22.02
CA THR A 112 14.04 -27.86 23.00
C THR A 112 14.80 -29.11 22.55
N GLY A 113 15.29 -29.15 21.30
CA GLY A 113 16.03 -30.29 20.77
C GLY A 113 15.19 -31.54 20.51
N LEU A 114 13.86 -31.40 20.47
CA LEU A 114 12.96 -32.45 20.01
C LEU A 114 13.11 -32.61 18.49
N ASP A 115 13.13 -33.86 17.99
CA ASP A 115 13.13 -34.19 16.54
C ASP A 115 11.76 -33.88 15.88
N PHE A 116 11.28 -32.65 16.05
CA PHE A 116 10.05 -32.16 15.46
C PHE A 116 10.37 -31.31 14.23
N SER A 117 10.43 -31.95 13.06
CA SER A 117 10.62 -31.25 11.79
C SER A 117 9.29 -30.71 11.25
N VAL A 118 9.21 -29.40 11.06
CA VAL A 118 8.08 -28.77 10.34
C VAL A 118 8.43 -28.70 8.85
N ASP A 119 7.49 -29.09 7.98
CA ASP A 119 7.69 -28.99 6.53
C ASP A 119 7.96 -27.53 6.10
N SER A 120 8.93 -27.37 5.20
CA SER A 120 9.40 -26.06 4.72
C SER A 120 8.29 -25.17 4.15
N GLY A 121 7.24 -25.76 3.55
CA GLY A 121 6.10 -25.02 3.03
C GLY A 121 5.31 -24.29 4.11
N TRP A 122 5.17 -24.88 5.31
CA TRP A 122 4.52 -24.21 6.44
C TRP A 122 5.36 -23.09 7.02
N VAL A 123 6.69 -23.26 7.05
CA VAL A 123 7.63 -22.22 7.49
C VAL A 123 7.58 -21.03 6.53
N ASP A 124 7.61 -21.28 5.23
CA ASP A 124 7.53 -20.24 4.20
C ASP A 124 6.17 -19.54 4.20
N LEU A 125 5.08 -20.28 4.43
CA LEU A 125 3.75 -19.70 4.59
C LEU A 125 3.70 -18.76 5.79
N LEU A 126 4.19 -19.20 6.96
CA LEU A 126 4.24 -18.39 8.18
C LEU A 126 5.08 -17.12 7.98
N LYS A 127 6.27 -17.26 7.38
CA LYS A 127 7.14 -16.14 7.03
C LYS A 127 6.45 -15.14 6.10
N SER A 128 5.79 -15.62 5.05
CA SER A 128 5.06 -14.76 4.10
C SER A 128 3.91 -14.01 4.78
N LEU A 129 3.15 -14.69 5.65
CA LEU A 129 2.07 -14.08 6.42
C LEU A 129 2.58 -13.02 7.40
N LEU A 130 3.65 -13.32 8.15
CA LEU A 130 4.29 -12.39 9.08
C LEU A 130 4.74 -11.12 8.37
N ILE A 131 5.52 -11.23 7.29
CA ILE A 131 5.97 -10.06 6.53
C ILE A 131 4.78 -9.23 6.06
N THR A 132 3.74 -9.89 5.53
CA THR A 132 2.54 -9.21 5.00
C THR A 132 1.81 -8.43 6.10
N VAL A 133 1.57 -9.05 7.26
CA VAL A 133 0.83 -8.43 8.37
C VAL A 133 1.65 -7.32 9.02
N TYR A 134 2.97 -7.51 9.21
CA TYR A 134 3.85 -6.47 9.75
C TYR A 134 3.94 -5.26 8.82
N VAL A 135 4.08 -5.46 7.51
CA VAL A 135 4.07 -4.37 6.53
C VAL A 135 2.70 -3.66 6.47
N ALA A 136 1.60 -4.40 6.53
CA ALA A 136 0.27 -3.80 6.55
C ALA A 136 0.02 -2.95 7.82
N TYR A 137 0.43 -3.46 8.98
CA TYR A 137 0.21 -2.82 10.27
C TYR A 137 1.14 -1.64 10.52
N PHE A 138 2.45 -1.80 10.27
CA PHE A 138 3.45 -0.76 10.52
C PHE A 138 3.79 0.09 9.30
N GLY A 139 3.69 -0.44 8.08
CA GLY A 139 4.04 0.29 6.86
C GLY A 139 3.09 1.45 6.53
N SER A 140 1.84 1.39 6.99
CA SER A 140 0.90 2.52 6.92
C SER A 140 1.28 3.63 7.91
N ARG A 141 1.55 3.27 9.17
CA ARG A 141 1.96 4.20 10.23
C ARG A 141 3.34 4.83 10.02
N GLY A 142 4.27 4.10 9.38
CA GLY A 142 5.60 4.60 9.04
C GLY A 142 5.53 5.74 8.02
N ALA A 143 4.78 5.55 6.93
CA ALA A 143 4.59 6.58 5.91
C ALA A 143 3.88 7.84 6.43
N GLU A 144 2.92 7.68 7.35
CA GLU A 144 2.24 8.81 8.01
C GLU A 144 3.19 9.64 8.89
N LYS A 145 4.15 9.00 9.58
CA LYS A 145 5.15 9.69 10.42
C LYS A 145 6.21 10.45 9.63
N PHE A 146 6.63 9.97 8.46
CA PHE A 146 7.57 10.72 7.60
C PHE A 146 6.98 12.07 7.15
N LYS A 147 5.65 12.13 6.98
CA LYS A 147 4.95 13.35 6.55
C LYS A 147 4.87 14.42 7.63
N THR A 148 4.84 14.06 8.91
CA THR A 148 4.84 15.01 10.03
C THR A 148 6.23 15.55 10.35
N ILE A 149 7.30 14.80 10.05
CA ILE A 149 8.69 15.21 10.30
C ILE A 149 9.24 16.10 9.16
N SER A 150 8.70 15.98 7.95
CA SER A 150 9.09 16.82 6.80
C SER A 150 8.43 18.21 6.78
N LYS A 151 7.75 18.61 7.85
CA LYS A 151 7.14 19.93 8.03
C LYS A 151 8.00 20.77 8.96
#